data_AF-A0A0A6Z632-F1
#
_entry.id   AF-A0A0A6Z632-F1
#
_cell.length_a   1.000
_cell.length_b   1.000
_cell.length_c   1.000
_cell.angle_alpha   90.00
_cell.angle_beta   90.00
_cell.angle_gamma   90.00
#
_symmetry.space_group_name_H-M   'P 1'
#
loop_
_entity.id
_entity.type
_entity.pdbx_description
1 polymer ?
#
loop_
_entity_poly.entity_id
_entity_poly.type
_entity_poly.pdbx_seq_one_letter_code
_entity_poly.pdbx_strand_id
1 'polypeptide(L)'
;LLASFSVLTCTSRTRADGRVEMVYGLASVCKLLVKNQEGASLATMTLLTQDRVILEMWHHLKDAILGGGVPFTKAHGKSSYEYVSTELKFGNLFNKAMWDHSTIVLTRMLETYKGFEGIKDLVDVGGGTGASLNLIISKYPHIKGINFDLPEVVATAHNYPGVEYVGGDMFESVPSAEAILLKVRFFFFFF
;
A
#
# COMPACT_ATOMS: atom_id res chain seq x y z
N LEU A 1 15.08 -3.82 -22.99
CA LEU A 1 14.30 -4.80 -22.19
C LEU A 1 12.86 -4.32 -21.92
N LEU A 2 12.60 -3.15 -21.34
CA LEU A 2 11.20 -2.73 -21.04
C LEU A 2 10.25 -2.71 -22.25
N ALA A 3 10.73 -2.29 -23.42
CA ALA A 3 9.92 -2.31 -24.64
C ALA A 3 9.57 -3.74 -25.13
N SER A 4 10.42 -4.74 -24.88
CA SER A 4 10.12 -6.13 -25.26
C SER A 4 9.05 -6.77 -24.36
N PHE A 5 8.76 -6.16 -23.21
CA PHE A 5 7.68 -6.55 -22.30
C PHE A 5 6.48 -5.57 -22.37
N SER A 6 6.39 -4.75 -23.42
CA SER A 6 5.31 -3.77 -23.63
C SER A 6 5.12 -2.75 -22.51
N VAL A 7 6.15 -2.54 -21.66
CA VAL A 7 6.15 -1.47 -20.66
C VAL A 7 6.38 -0.12 -21.32
N LEU A 8 7.21 -0.08 -22.37
CA LEU A 8 7.42 1.09 -23.21
C LEU A 8 7.04 0.75 -24.64
N THR A 9 6.56 1.74 -25.39
CA THR A 9 6.55 1.67 -26.86
C THR A 9 7.95 1.97 -27.39
N CYS A 10 8.30 1.42 -28.54
CA CYS A 10 9.59 1.65 -29.17
C CYS A 10 9.40 1.81 -30.68
N THR A 11 9.88 2.91 -31.23
CA THR A 11 9.83 3.20 -32.66
C THR A 11 11.22 3.63 -33.14
N SER A 12 11.59 3.24 -34.35
CA SER A 12 12.81 3.72 -34.99
C SER A 12 12.54 5.02 -35.73
N ARG A 13 13.43 5.99 -35.62
CA ARG A 13 13.41 7.24 -36.37
C ARG A 13 14.72 7.39 -37.12
N THR A 14 14.65 7.63 -38.43
CA THR A 14 15.83 7.98 -39.23
C THR A 14 16.04 9.49 -39.20
N ARG A 15 17.23 9.92 -38.82
CA ARG A 15 17.64 11.33 -38.80
C ARG A 15 18.04 11.80 -40.19
N ALA A 16 18.15 13.11 -40.39
CA ALA A 16 18.53 13.72 -41.66
C ALA A 16 19.94 13.31 -42.15
N ASP A 17 20.81 12.84 -41.26
CA ASP A 17 22.15 12.34 -41.57
C ASP A 17 22.20 10.82 -41.83
N GLY A 18 21.04 10.16 -41.94
CA GLY A 18 20.92 8.72 -42.19
C GLY A 18 21.07 7.84 -40.96
N ARG A 19 21.38 8.39 -39.77
CA ARG A 19 21.46 7.60 -38.53
C ARG A 19 20.07 7.21 -38.05
N VAL A 20 19.91 5.97 -37.61
CA VAL A 20 18.68 5.47 -36.98
C VAL A 20 18.80 5.62 -35.46
N GLU A 21 17.83 6.29 -34.85
CA GLU A 21 17.67 6.39 -33.40
C GLU A 21 16.42 5.64 -32.95
N MET A 22 16.48 5.00 -31.78
CA MET A 22 15.31 4.39 -31.16
C MET A 22 14.66 5.40 -30.22
N VAL A 23 13.37 5.64 -30.41
CA VAL A 23 12.56 6.53 -29.58
C VAL A 23 11.61 5.68 -28.75
N TYR A 24 11.48 6.02 -27.46
CA TYR A 24 10.66 5.29 -26.52
C TYR A 24 9.53 6.16 -25.99
N GLY A 25 8.33 5.59 -25.88
CA GLY A 25 7.16 6.23 -25.27
C GLY A 25 6.61 5.39 -24.13
N LEU A 26 5.81 6.01 -23.27
CA LEU A 26 5.09 5.30 -22.22
C LEU A 26 3.97 4.45 -22.84
N ALA A 27 3.91 3.16 -22.48
CA ALA A 27 2.79 2.31 -22.84
C ALA A 27 1.64 2.45 -21.82
N SER A 28 0.50 1.81 -22.08
CA SER A 28 -0.70 1.90 -21.23
C SER A 28 -0.45 1.49 -19.77
N VAL A 29 0.39 0.47 -19.54
CA VAL A 29 0.74 0.02 -18.17
C VAL A 29 1.46 1.09 -17.36
N CYS A 30 2.17 2.02 -18.00
CA CYS A 30 2.82 3.13 -17.31
C CYS A 30 1.82 4.08 -16.63
N LYS A 31 0.53 4.05 -16.99
CA LYS A 31 -0.50 4.80 -16.27
C LYS A 31 -0.56 4.42 -14.78
N LEU A 32 -0.20 3.19 -14.43
CA LEU A 32 -0.11 2.74 -13.04
C LEU A 32 1.24 3.06 -12.39
N LEU A 33 2.29 3.29 -13.20
CA LEU A 33 3.67 3.52 -12.76
C LEU A 33 4.06 5.00 -12.73
N VAL A 34 3.15 5.88 -13.14
CA VAL A 34 3.24 7.34 -13.00
C VAL A 34 2.25 7.79 -11.94
N LYS A 35 2.53 8.91 -11.26
CA LYS A 35 1.65 9.50 -10.26
C LYS A 35 0.29 9.86 -10.86
N ASN A 36 -0.79 9.44 -10.21
CA ASN A 36 -2.15 9.86 -10.52
C ASN A 36 -2.47 11.25 -9.95
N GLN A 37 -3.73 11.67 -10.00
CA GLN A 37 -4.17 12.99 -9.51
C GLN A 37 -3.95 13.16 -8.01
N GLU A 38 -4.07 12.07 -7.26
CA GLU A 38 -3.81 11.99 -5.83
C GLU A 38 -2.31 11.88 -5.50
N GLY A 39 -1.43 11.86 -6.51
CA GLY A 39 0.01 11.74 -6.33
C GLY A 39 0.50 10.30 -6.08
N ALA A 40 -0.37 9.30 -6.22
CA ALA A 40 -0.11 7.89 -5.96
C ALA A 40 0.32 7.11 -7.21
N SER A 41 1.18 6.10 -7.03
CA SER A 41 1.66 5.23 -8.11
C SER A 41 2.08 3.84 -7.62
N LEU A 42 1.85 2.79 -8.41
CA LEU A 42 2.35 1.44 -8.14
C LEU A 42 3.87 1.28 -8.32
N ALA A 43 4.57 2.34 -8.74
CA ALA A 43 6.03 2.34 -8.80
C ALA A 43 6.66 2.04 -7.42
N THR A 44 6.08 2.56 -6.33
CA THR A 44 6.59 2.31 -4.97
C THR A 44 6.37 0.88 -4.50
N MET A 45 5.30 0.22 -4.94
CA MET A 45 5.10 -1.21 -4.72
C MET A 45 6.15 -2.04 -5.46
N THR A 46 6.51 -1.63 -6.68
CA THR A 46 7.60 -2.26 -7.45
C THR A 46 8.94 -2.06 -6.75
N LEU A 47 9.20 -0.88 -6.18
CA LEU A 47 10.41 -0.62 -5.41
C LEU A 47 10.44 -1.45 -4.11
N LEU A 48 9.32 -1.56 -3.39
CA LEU A 48 9.23 -2.36 -2.18
C LEU A 48 9.50 -3.83 -2.44
N THR A 49 8.81 -4.42 -3.42
CA THR A 49 8.92 -5.86 -3.74
C THR A 49 10.32 -6.24 -4.23
N GLN A 50 11.03 -5.31 -4.86
CA GLN A 50 12.38 -5.51 -5.38
C GLN A 50 13.46 -4.98 -4.43
N ASP A 51 13.07 -4.44 -3.27
CA ASP A 51 14.04 -4.00 -2.26
C ASP A 51 14.80 -5.22 -1.75
N ARG A 52 16.10 -5.04 -1.49
CA ARG A 52 16.97 -6.11 -1.03
C ARG A 52 16.41 -6.81 0.21
N VAL A 53 15.78 -6.08 1.13
CA VAL A 53 15.19 -6.65 2.36
C VAL A 53 14.12 -7.68 2.01
N ILE A 54 13.26 -7.41 1.02
CA ILE A 54 12.25 -8.35 0.54
C ILE A 54 12.90 -9.47 -0.25
N LEU A 55 13.85 -9.17 -1.13
CA LEU A 55 14.49 -10.20 -1.95
C LEU A 55 15.26 -11.24 -1.13
N GLU A 56 15.88 -10.81 -0.03
CA GLU A 56 16.68 -11.66 0.86
C GLU A 56 15.83 -12.76 1.51
N MET A 57 14.56 -12.50 1.83
CA MET A 57 13.67 -13.51 2.41
C MET A 57 13.46 -14.72 1.49
N TRP A 58 13.53 -14.54 0.16
CA TRP A 58 13.32 -15.62 -0.80
C TRP A 58 14.45 -16.66 -0.75
N HIS A 59 15.65 -16.28 -0.32
CA HIS A 59 16.75 -17.23 -0.10
C HIS A 59 16.49 -18.18 1.07
N HIS A 60 15.61 -17.80 2.00
CA HIS A 60 15.24 -18.59 3.18
C HIS A 60 13.90 -19.32 3.03
N LEU A 61 13.23 -19.21 1.87
CA LEU A 61 11.95 -19.88 1.63
C LEU A 61 12.06 -21.40 1.76
N LYS A 62 13.13 -21.99 1.20
CA LYS A 62 13.38 -23.43 1.30
C LYS A 62 13.49 -23.88 2.76
N ASP A 63 14.25 -23.14 3.57
CA ASP A 63 14.47 -23.49 4.98
C ASP A 63 13.20 -23.31 5.81
N ALA A 64 12.36 -22.35 5.48
CA ALA A 64 11.03 -22.19 6.07
C ALA A 64 10.10 -23.35 5.73
N ILE A 65 10.12 -23.84 4.50
CA ILE A 65 9.32 -25.00 4.09
C ILE A 65 9.76 -26.27 4.82
N LEU A 66 11.08 -26.50 4.94
CA LEU A 66 11.62 -27.72 5.53
C LEU A 66 11.61 -27.70 7.07
N GLY A 67 11.91 -26.56 7.66
CA GLY A 67 12.14 -26.41 9.11
C GLY A 67 11.09 -25.56 9.84
N GLY A 68 10.05 -25.10 9.15
CA GLY A 68 9.03 -24.20 9.69
C GLY A 68 9.54 -22.77 9.95
N GLY A 69 8.62 -21.88 10.31
CA GLY A 69 8.86 -20.45 10.55
C GLY A 69 8.67 -19.58 9.31
N VAL A 70 8.88 -18.27 9.48
CA VAL A 70 8.63 -17.26 8.44
C VAL A 70 9.93 -16.91 7.70
N PRO A 71 9.97 -16.94 6.34
CA PRO A 71 11.19 -16.63 5.58
C PRO A 71 11.80 -15.27 5.92
N PHE A 72 10.97 -14.25 6.12
CA PHE A 72 11.41 -12.91 6.53
C PHE A 72 12.14 -12.94 7.88
N THR A 73 11.57 -13.63 8.87
CA THR A 73 12.18 -13.76 10.19
C THR A 73 13.46 -14.57 10.17
N LYS A 74 13.56 -15.60 9.33
CA LYS A 74 14.82 -16.34 9.14
C LYS A 74 15.92 -15.48 8.52
N ALA A 75 15.57 -14.58 7.60
CA ALA A 75 16.53 -13.68 6.95
C ALA A 75 17.02 -12.57 7.89
N HIS A 76 16.11 -11.98 8.66
CA HIS A 76 16.37 -10.70 9.36
C HIS A 76 16.39 -10.81 10.88
N GLY A 77 16.06 -11.98 11.45
CA GLY A 77 16.01 -12.21 12.90
C GLY A 77 14.89 -11.48 13.65
N LYS A 78 14.00 -10.79 12.93
CA LYS A 78 12.86 -10.02 13.44
C LYS A 78 11.60 -10.35 12.64
N SER A 79 10.42 -10.14 13.21
CA SER A 79 9.19 -10.12 12.41
C SER A 79 9.20 -8.97 11.39
N SER A 80 8.38 -9.07 10.34
CA SER A 80 8.23 -8.00 9.36
C SER A 80 7.74 -6.70 10.00
N TYR A 81 6.85 -6.81 11.00
CA TYR A 81 6.34 -5.68 11.76
C TYR A 81 7.44 -4.95 12.54
N GLU A 82 8.23 -5.68 13.35
CA GLU A 82 9.35 -5.11 14.09
C GLU A 82 10.42 -4.51 13.17
N TYR A 83 10.65 -5.12 12.01
CA TYR A 83 11.61 -4.60 11.04
C TYR A 83 11.14 -3.27 10.44
N VAL A 84 9.86 -3.17 10.07
CA VAL A 84 9.25 -1.92 9.56
C VAL A 84 9.30 -0.81 10.61
N SER A 85 9.10 -1.12 11.89
CA SER A 85 9.12 -0.12 12.97
C SER A 85 10.53 0.31 13.38
N THR A 86 11.54 -0.57 13.26
CA THR A 86 12.92 -0.28 13.69
C THR A 86 13.83 0.23 12.57
N GLU A 87 13.58 -0.13 11.30
CA GLU A 87 14.44 0.24 10.17
C GLU A 87 13.85 1.38 9.34
N LEU A 88 14.18 2.62 9.72
CA LEU A 88 13.58 3.85 9.18
C LEU A 88 13.49 3.91 7.64
N LYS A 89 14.56 3.52 6.93
CA LYS A 89 14.58 3.57 5.45
C LYS A 89 13.56 2.60 4.84
N PHE A 90 13.53 1.37 5.34
CA PHE A 90 12.62 0.33 4.85
C PHE A 90 11.18 0.64 5.29
N GLY A 91 10.98 1.06 6.53
CA GLY A 91 9.68 1.48 7.05
C GLY A 91 9.05 2.62 6.24
N ASN A 92 9.84 3.64 5.86
CA ASN A 92 9.37 4.73 5.00
C ASN A 92 8.96 4.23 3.61
N LEU A 93 9.74 3.34 2.99
CA LEU A 93 9.38 2.74 1.70
C LEU A 93 8.11 1.90 1.80
N PHE A 94 8.00 1.06 2.83
CA PHE A 94 6.84 0.22 3.10
C PHE A 94 5.59 1.07 3.28
N ASN A 95 5.63 2.07 4.16
CA ASN A 95 4.51 2.97 4.41
C ASN A 95 4.08 3.73 3.16
N LYS A 96 5.04 4.21 2.35
CA LYS A 96 4.74 4.88 1.09
C LYS A 96 4.08 3.94 0.08
N ALA A 97 4.57 2.71 -0.06
CA ALA A 97 4.01 1.71 -0.96
C ALA A 97 2.59 1.29 -0.54
N MET A 98 2.36 1.09 0.77
CA MET A 98 1.03 0.81 1.31
C MET A 98 0.07 1.98 1.06
N TRP A 99 0.52 3.22 1.25
CA TRP A 99 -0.28 4.41 0.96
C TRP A 99 -0.63 4.51 -0.53
N ASP A 100 0.34 4.33 -1.43
CA ASP A 100 0.12 4.43 -2.87
C ASP A 100 -0.87 3.38 -3.38
N HIS A 101 -0.64 2.12 -3.01
CA HIS A 101 -1.54 1.02 -3.35
C HIS A 101 -2.94 1.27 -2.78
N SER A 102 -2.99 1.74 -1.53
CA SER A 102 -4.22 2.04 -0.84
C SER A 102 -5.07 3.08 -1.54
N THR A 103 -4.45 4.18 -1.95
CA THR A 103 -5.10 5.29 -2.65
C THR A 103 -5.63 4.82 -4.00
N ILE A 104 -4.82 4.11 -4.79
CA ILE A 104 -5.24 3.63 -6.12
C ILE A 104 -6.43 2.69 -6.03
N VAL A 105 -6.38 1.71 -5.12
CA VAL A 105 -7.47 0.73 -4.96
C VAL A 105 -8.74 1.40 -4.43
N LEU A 106 -8.64 2.26 -3.42
CA LEU A 106 -9.83 2.89 -2.84
C LEU A 106 -10.46 3.91 -3.76
N THR A 107 -9.69 4.73 -4.47
CA THR A 107 -10.24 5.67 -5.46
C THR A 107 -11.09 4.91 -6.48
N ARG A 108 -10.61 3.77 -6.99
CA ARG A 108 -11.36 2.91 -7.92
C ARG A 108 -12.56 2.23 -7.28
N MET A 109 -12.39 1.70 -6.07
CA MET A 109 -13.47 1.02 -5.34
C MET A 109 -14.62 2.00 -5.10
N LEU A 110 -14.34 3.22 -4.67
CA LEU A 110 -15.33 4.25 -4.41
C LEU A 110 -16.09 4.67 -5.68
N GLU A 111 -15.55 4.51 -6.90
CA GLU A 111 -16.29 4.82 -8.14
C GLU A 111 -17.53 3.94 -8.32
N THR A 112 -17.51 2.71 -7.80
CA THR A 112 -18.55 1.69 -8.07
C THR A 112 -19.21 1.13 -6.81
N TYR A 113 -18.48 1.07 -5.69
CA TYR A 113 -18.99 0.57 -4.43
C TYR A 113 -19.89 1.59 -3.75
N LYS A 114 -21.10 1.15 -3.40
CA LYS A 114 -22.17 1.97 -2.82
C LYS A 114 -22.48 1.63 -1.38
N GLY A 115 -21.82 0.63 -0.80
CA GLY A 115 -22.12 0.17 0.56
C GLY A 115 -21.74 1.13 1.67
N PHE A 116 -21.11 2.28 1.37
CA PHE A 116 -20.93 3.37 2.34
C PHE A 116 -22.09 4.38 2.37
N GLU A 117 -23.01 4.32 1.39
CA GLU A 117 -24.15 5.23 1.36
C GLU A 117 -25.12 4.92 2.51
N GLY A 118 -25.41 5.94 3.34
CA GLY A 118 -26.36 5.83 4.45
C GLY A 118 -25.79 5.34 5.77
N ILE A 119 -24.51 4.99 5.83
CA ILE A 119 -23.80 4.67 7.08
C ILE A 119 -23.55 5.98 7.86
N LYS A 120 -23.68 5.94 9.18
CA LYS A 120 -23.42 7.10 10.05
C LYS A 120 -22.01 7.07 10.65
N ASP A 121 -21.49 5.89 10.95
CA ASP A 121 -20.23 5.69 11.65
C ASP A 121 -19.49 4.47 11.11
N LEU A 122 -18.20 4.67 10.82
CA LEU A 122 -17.32 3.68 10.19
C LEU A 122 -16.01 3.60 10.94
N VAL A 123 -15.61 2.40 11.35
CA VAL A 123 -14.27 2.13 11.89
C VAL A 123 -13.39 1.44 10.85
N ASP A 124 -12.19 1.98 10.61
CA ASP A 124 -11.14 1.33 9.80
C ASP A 124 -10.17 0.63 10.76
N VAL A 125 -10.29 -0.69 10.88
CA VAL A 125 -9.50 -1.51 11.81
C VAL A 125 -8.18 -1.91 11.16
N GLY A 126 -7.07 -1.55 11.82
CA GLY A 126 -5.75 -1.63 11.24
C GLY A 126 -5.54 -0.58 10.14
N GLY A 127 -6.21 0.58 10.24
CA GLY A 127 -6.23 1.64 9.22
C GLY A 127 -4.92 2.42 9.06
N GLY A 128 -3.92 2.14 9.89
CA GLY A 128 -2.60 2.75 9.84
C GLY A 128 -2.67 4.26 10.05
N THR A 129 -2.15 5.02 9.09
CA THR A 129 -2.12 6.48 9.16
C THR A 129 -3.45 7.16 8.80
N GLY A 130 -4.55 6.41 8.64
CA GLY A 130 -5.89 6.96 8.35
C GLY A 130 -6.14 7.38 6.90
N ALA A 131 -5.21 7.13 5.98
CA ALA A 131 -5.34 7.58 4.59
C ALA A 131 -6.54 6.96 3.86
N SER A 132 -6.82 5.68 4.12
CA SER A 132 -7.95 4.96 3.55
C SER A 132 -9.28 5.56 3.99
N LEU A 133 -9.45 5.71 5.31
CA LEU A 133 -10.63 6.32 5.90
C LEU A 133 -10.83 7.76 5.44
N ASN A 134 -9.76 8.56 5.36
CA ASN A 134 -9.80 9.93 4.86
C ASN A 134 -10.40 10.02 3.44
N LEU A 135 -10.04 9.11 2.54
CA LEU A 135 -10.62 9.07 1.18
C LEU A 135 -12.12 8.77 1.21
N ILE A 136 -12.56 7.88 2.10
CA ILE A 136 -13.97 7.50 2.24
C ILE A 136 -14.77 8.69 2.79
N ILE A 137 -14.33 9.29 3.90
CA ILE A 137 -15.06 10.41 4.50
C ILE A 137 -15.00 11.69 3.65
N SER A 138 -13.94 11.88 2.85
CA SER A 138 -13.88 12.99 1.88
C SER A 138 -14.98 12.87 0.82
N LYS A 139 -15.35 11.64 0.44
CA LYS A 139 -16.45 11.36 -0.47
C LYS A 139 -17.82 11.34 0.22
N TYR A 140 -17.85 10.91 1.49
CA TYR A 140 -19.06 10.80 2.29
C TYR A 140 -18.93 11.59 3.61
N PRO A 141 -19.01 12.93 3.57
CA PRO A 141 -18.70 13.78 4.74
C PRO A 141 -19.66 13.64 5.91
N HIS A 142 -20.77 12.92 5.74
CA HIS A 142 -21.74 12.63 6.79
C HIS A 142 -21.29 11.46 7.69
N ILE A 143 -20.35 10.64 7.24
CA ILE A 143 -19.83 9.51 8.00
C ILE A 143 -18.85 10.03 9.06
N LYS A 144 -19.05 9.64 10.31
CA LYS A 144 -18.07 9.78 11.38
C LYS A 144 -17.04 8.66 11.26
N GLY A 145 -15.80 9.00 10.96
CA GLY A 145 -14.73 8.02 10.80
C GLY A 145 -13.93 7.80 12.08
N ILE A 146 -13.69 6.54 12.44
CA ILE A 146 -12.75 6.13 13.50
C ILE A 146 -11.61 5.33 12.84
N ASN A 147 -10.39 5.85 12.86
CA ASN A 147 -9.20 5.08 12.47
C ASN A 147 -8.64 4.38 13.70
N PHE A 148 -8.63 3.05 13.68
CA PHE A 148 -8.17 2.21 14.77
C PHE A 148 -6.91 1.42 14.37
N ASP A 149 -5.83 1.56 15.13
CA ASP A 149 -4.59 0.79 14.95
C ASP A 149 -3.82 0.73 16.29
N LEU A 150 -2.63 0.15 16.31
CA LEU A 150 -1.79 0.11 17.50
C LEU A 150 -1.44 1.53 17.99
N PRO A 151 -1.34 1.76 19.32
CA PRO A 151 -1.09 3.09 19.87
C PRO A 151 0.11 3.83 19.24
N GLU A 152 1.21 3.12 19.02
CA GLU A 152 2.43 3.64 18.40
C GLU A 152 2.24 4.02 16.93
N VAL A 153 1.36 3.33 16.20
CA VAL A 153 1.04 3.65 14.80
C VAL A 153 0.19 4.90 14.74
N VAL A 154 -0.87 4.95 15.57
CA VAL A 154 -1.80 6.08 15.64
C VAL A 154 -1.09 7.36 16.06
N ALA A 155 -0.10 7.29 16.97
CA ALA A 155 0.71 8.43 17.38
C ALA A 155 1.49 9.10 16.24
N THR A 156 1.73 8.40 15.13
CA THR A 156 2.43 8.93 13.94
C THR A 156 1.48 9.41 12.84
N ALA A 157 0.17 9.25 13.01
CA ALA A 157 -0.81 9.57 12.00
C ALA A 157 -0.98 11.08 11.82
N HIS A 158 -1.24 11.50 10.57
CA HIS A 158 -1.58 12.89 10.29
C HIS A 158 -3.03 13.14 10.64
N ASN A 159 -3.34 14.27 11.28
CA ASN A 159 -4.72 14.59 11.61
C ASN A 159 -5.51 14.91 10.33
N TYR A 160 -6.55 14.12 10.04
CA TYR A 160 -7.48 14.35 8.94
C TYR A 160 -8.80 14.89 9.50
N PRO A 161 -9.36 15.99 8.94
CA PRO A 161 -10.65 16.50 9.39
C PRO A 161 -11.75 15.44 9.31
N GLY A 162 -12.46 15.20 10.42
CA GLY A 162 -13.54 14.20 10.49
C GLY A 162 -13.09 12.77 10.78
N VAL A 163 -11.78 12.53 11.01
CA VAL A 163 -11.25 11.26 11.48
C VAL A 163 -10.91 11.36 12.97
N GLU A 164 -11.50 10.49 13.77
CA GLU A 164 -11.07 10.19 15.13
C GLU A 164 -10.01 9.10 15.12
N TYR A 165 -8.99 9.23 15.95
CA TYR A 165 -7.86 8.30 16.03
C TYR A 165 -7.88 7.58 17.37
N VAL A 166 -7.96 6.24 17.34
CA VAL A 166 -8.05 5.41 18.55
C VAL A 166 -6.95 4.34 18.51
N GLY A 167 -6.12 4.32 19.54
CA GLY A 167 -5.08 3.31 19.73
C GLY A 167 -5.60 2.10 20.51
N GLY A 168 -5.27 0.88 20.10
CA GLY A 168 -5.58 -0.33 20.84
C GLY A 168 -5.16 -1.61 20.14
N ASP A 169 -5.56 -2.76 20.69
CA ASP A 169 -5.35 -4.08 20.10
C ASP A 169 -6.68 -4.66 19.60
N MET A 170 -6.77 -4.94 18.30
CA MET A 170 -7.95 -5.52 17.66
C MET A 170 -8.29 -6.93 18.15
N PHE A 171 -7.32 -7.65 18.71
CA PHE A 171 -7.53 -8.98 19.29
C PHE A 171 -8.19 -8.92 20.68
N GLU A 172 -8.09 -7.78 21.35
CA GLU A 172 -8.80 -7.54 22.61
C GLU A 172 -10.17 -6.90 22.35
N SER A 173 -10.19 -5.78 21.62
CA SER A 173 -11.44 -5.08 21.29
C SER A 173 -11.27 -4.15 20.09
N VAL A 174 -12.39 -3.82 19.44
CA VAL A 174 -12.47 -2.81 18.39
C VAL A 174 -13.53 -1.77 18.75
N PRO A 175 -13.37 -0.50 18.35
CA PRO A 175 -14.40 0.52 18.54
C PRO A 175 -15.74 0.10 17.92
N SER A 176 -16.84 0.38 18.62
CA SER A 176 -18.18 0.14 18.09
C SER A 176 -18.52 1.16 17.00
N ALA A 177 -19.01 0.68 15.86
CA ALA A 177 -19.51 1.50 14.76
C ALA A 177 -20.57 0.72 13.97
N GLU A 178 -21.41 1.43 13.19
CA GLU A 178 -22.38 0.80 12.26
C GLU A 178 -21.70 -0.12 11.22
N ALA A 179 -20.47 0.18 10.81
CA ALA A 179 -19.69 -0.67 9.92
C ALA A 179 -18.21 -0.71 10.25
N ILE A 180 -17.58 -1.82 9.86
CA ILE A 180 -16.14 -2.06 9.99
C ILE A 180 -15.54 -2.20 8.59
N LEU A 181 -14.51 -1.41 8.31
CA LEU A 181 -13.61 -1.62 7.18
C LEU A 181 -12.39 -2.43 7.65
N LEU A 182 -12.11 -3.52 6.95
CA LEU A 182 -10.91 -4.34 7.11
C LEU A 182 -10.20 -4.45 5.76
N LYS A 183 -9.11 -3.70 5.60
CA LYS A 183 -8.40 -3.59 4.32
C LYS A 183 -6.97 -4.12 4.44
N VAL A 184 -6.60 -5.04 3.54
CA VAL A 184 -5.26 -5.68 3.40
C VAL A 184 -4.81 -6.55 4.59
N ARG A 185 -5.46 -6.52 5.75
CA ARG A 185 -5.01 -7.25 6.95
C ARG A 185 -5.19 -8.78 6.90
N PHE A 186 -6.17 -9.31 6.15
CA PHE A 186 -6.45 -10.76 6.12
C PHE A 186 -5.29 -11.61 5.54
N PHE A 187 -4.36 -11.02 4.77
CA PHE A 187 -3.21 -11.73 4.21
C PHE A 187 -1.94 -11.64 5.08
N PHE A 188 -1.84 -10.69 6.02
CA PHE A 188 -0.63 -10.47 6.83
C PHE A 188 -0.68 -11.09 8.23
N PHE A 189 -1.88 -11.38 8.77
CA PHE A 189 -2.03 -11.92 10.14
C PHE A 189 -2.19 -13.45 10.21
N PHE A 190 -2.32 -14.13 9.08
CA PHE A 190 -2.51 -15.59 9.02
C PHE A 190 -1.27 -16.38 8.56
N PHE A 191 -0.09 -15.74 8.51
CA PHE A 191 1.18 -16.40 8.22
C PHE A 191 2.29 -15.95 9.17
#